data_AF-A0A1V5QIH7-F1
#
_entry.id   AF-A0A1V5QIH7-F1
#
_cell.length_a   1.000
_cell.length_b   1.000
_cell.length_c   1.000
_cell.angle_alpha   90.00
_cell.angle_beta   90.00
_cell.angle_gamma   90.00
#
_symmetry.space_group_name_H-M   'P 1'
#
loop_
_entity.id
_entity.type
_entity.pdbx_description
1 polymer ?
#
loop_
_entity_poly.entity_id
_entity_poly.type
_entity_poly.pdbx_seq_one_letter_code
_entity_poly.pdbx_strand_id
1 'polypeptide(L)' 'MSRVLTGPQKAALKNIVNGRESSWGLSGRSAFGGHTRTMVSLYKAGFVDKNYEITQAGRDALQQKGED' A
#
# COMPACT_ATOMS: atom_id res chain seq x y z
N MET A 1 11.43 -4.98 -14.10
CA MET A 1 10.32 -4.04 -14.33
C MET A 1 9.98 -3.37 -13.01
N SER A 2 10.16 -2.06 -12.88
CA SER A 2 9.67 -1.32 -11.70
C SER A 2 8.14 -1.32 -11.75
N ARG A 3 7.48 -1.82 -10.71
CA ARG A 3 6.01 -1.90 -10.68
C ARG A 3 5.46 -0.59 -10.17
N VAL A 4 4.76 0.14 -11.03
CA VAL A 4 4.04 1.36 -10.63
C VAL A 4 2.93 1.00 -9.65
N LEU A 5 2.94 1.65 -8.48
CA LEU A 5 1.89 1.48 -7.47
C LEU A 5 0.59 2.11 -7.95
N THR A 6 -0.52 1.39 -7.81
CA THR A 6 -1.85 1.97 -8.06
C THR A 6 -2.21 3.00 -6.98
N GLY A 7 -3.18 3.88 -7.26
CA GLY A 7 -3.66 4.87 -6.29
C GLY A 7 -4.00 4.27 -4.92
N PRO A 8 -4.82 3.19 -4.85
CA PRO A 8 -5.14 2.52 -3.58
C PRO A 8 -3.91 1.90 -2.88
N GLN A 9 -2.98 1.30 -3.62
CA GLN A 9 -1.74 0.75 -3.06
C GLN A 9 -0.87 1.84 -2.43
N LYS A 10 -0.73 2.97 -3.13
CA LYS A 10 0.02 4.13 -2.66
C LYS A 10 -0.62 4.75 -1.42
N ALA A 11 -1.95 4.84 -1.38
CA ALA A 11 -2.68 5.33 -0.20
C ALA A 11 -2.48 4.42 1.01
N ALA A 12 -2.63 3.10 0.84
CA ALA A 12 -2.43 2.13 1.91
C ALA A 12 -0.98 2.18 2.46
N LEU A 13 0.03 2.19 1.60
CA LEU A 13 1.43 2.29 2.02
C LEU A 13 1.73 3.63 2.72
N LYS A 14 1.19 4.76 2.23
CA LYS A 14 1.32 6.05 2.90
C LYS A 14 0.68 6.05 4.29
N ASN A 15 -0.49 5.42 4.45
CA ASN A 15 -1.12 5.32 5.76
C ASN A 15 -0.21 4.55 6.74
N ILE A 16 0.33 3.40 6.32
CA ILE A 16 1.24 2.57 7.13
C ILE A 16 2.51 3.36 7.52
N VAL A 17 3.13 4.07 6.58
CA VAL A 17 4.32 4.91 6.85
C VAL A 17 4.04 6.00 7.87
N ASN A 18 2.84 6.57 7.84
CA ASN A 18 2.43 7.63 8.78
C ASN A 18 1.92 7.07 10.13
N GLY A 19 2.10 5.78 10.41
CA GLY A 19 1.62 5.15 11.64
C GLY A 19 0.10 5.06 11.74
N ARG A 20 -0.61 5.14 10.62
CA ARG A 20 -2.07 4.97 10.54
C ARG A 20 -2.41 3.56 10.07
N GLU A 21 -3.62 3.12 10.39
CA GLU A 21 -4.18 1.92 9.78
C GLU A 21 -4.17 2.03 8.25
N SER A 22 -3.81 0.95 7.56
CA SER A 22 -3.77 0.93 6.09
C SER A 22 -5.11 1.33 5.46
N SER A 23 -6.23 1.03 6.12
CA SER A 23 -7.61 1.35 5.74
C SER A 23 -8.08 2.75 6.13
N TRP A 24 -7.21 3.58 6.73
CA TRP A 24 -7.60 4.91 7.19
C TRP A 24 -8.19 5.76 6.06
N GLY A 25 -9.39 6.30 6.30
CA GLY A 25 -10.16 7.09 5.32
C GLY A 25 -11.13 6.30 4.43
N LEU A 26 -11.17 4.96 4.53
CA LEU A 26 -12.14 4.15 3.80
C LEU A 26 -13.48 4.07 4.54
N SER A 27 -14.58 4.08 3.77
CA SER A 27 -15.94 3.93 4.31
C SER A 27 -16.77 2.96 3.46
N GLY A 28 -17.61 2.17 4.14
CA GLY A 28 -18.51 1.21 3.50
C GLY A 28 -17.88 -0.13 3.11
N ARG A 29 -18.71 -1.18 3.11
CA ARG A 29 -18.29 -2.59 2.94
C ARG A 29 -17.49 -2.84 1.64
N SER A 30 -17.89 -2.20 0.55
CA SER A 30 -17.22 -2.37 -0.75
C SER A 30 -15.79 -1.81 -0.75
N ALA A 31 -15.55 -0.68 -0.08
CA ALA A 31 -14.22 -0.08 0.03
C ALA A 31 -13.28 -0.99 0.82
N PHE A 32 -13.74 -1.57 1.92
CA PHE A 32 -12.97 -2.55 2.70
C PHE A 32 -12.67 -3.82 1.89
N GLY A 33 -13.63 -4.33 1.11
CA GLY A 33 -13.41 -5.49 0.24
C GLY A 33 -12.32 -5.26 -0.82
N GLY A 34 -12.30 -4.05 -1.42
CA GLY A 34 -11.22 -3.62 -2.30
C GLY A 34 -9.87 -3.53 -1.58
N HIS A 35 -9.87 -2.93 -0.40
CA HIS A 35 -8.68 -2.75 0.43
C HIS A 35 -7.99 -4.06 0.82
N THR A 36 -8.77 -5.09 1.19
CA THR A 36 -8.21 -6.41 1.50
C THR A 36 -7.41 -6.97 0.31
N ARG A 37 -7.94 -6.83 -0.93
CA ARG A 37 -7.21 -7.24 -2.14
C ARG A 37 -5.97 -6.38 -2.38
N THR A 38 -6.05 -5.09 -2.09
CA THR A 38 -4.90 -4.17 -2.15
C THR A 38 -3.78 -4.64 -1.21
N MET A 39 -4.08 -4.92 0.05
CA MET A 39 -3.10 -5.38 1.04
C MET A 39 -2.47 -6.73 0.64
N VAL A 40 -3.26 -7.69 0.16
CA VAL A 40 -2.73 -8.96 -0.36
C VAL A 40 -1.79 -8.73 -1.55
N SER A 41 -2.14 -7.81 -2.45
CA SER A 41 -1.28 -7.49 -3.59
C SER A 41 0.03 -6.83 -3.17
N LEU A 42 0.02 -5.98 -2.13
CA LEU A 42 1.23 -5.37 -1.58
C LEU A 42 2.12 -6.43 -0.92
N TYR A 43 1.52 -7.36 -0.17
CA TYR A 43 2.24 -8.46 0.47
C TYR A 43 2.92 -9.37 -0.57
N LYS A 44 2.18 -9.79 -1.60
CA LYS A 44 2.73 -10.61 -2.70
C LYS A 44 3.82 -9.90 -3.48
N ALA A 45 3.80 -8.56 -3.52
CA ALA A 45 4.83 -7.76 -4.16
C ALA A 45 6.05 -7.49 -3.25
N GLY A 46 6.01 -7.91 -1.98
CA GLY A 46 7.10 -7.69 -1.02
C GLY A 46 7.17 -6.26 -0.49
N PHE A 47 6.14 -5.44 -0.68
CA PHE A 47 6.07 -4.05 -0.18
C PHE A 47 5.62 -3.95 1.27
N VAL A 48 4.91 -4.98 1.75
CA VAL A 48 4.59 -5.18 3.17
C VAL A 48 4.94 -6.60 3.57
N ASP A 49 5.23 -6.80 4.85
CA ASP A 49 5.56 -8.12 5.38
C ASP A 49 4.32 -8.88 5.87
N LYS A 50 4.54 -10.02 6.53
CA LYS A 50 3.47 -10.88 7.09
C LYS A 50 2.69 -10.21 8.24
N ASN A 51 3.27 -9.19 8.87
CA ASN A 51 2.64 -8.39 9.93
C ASN A 51 1.94 -7.14 9.36
N TYR A 52 1.90 -6.99 8.03
CA TYR A 52 1.43 -5.80 7.32
C TYR A 52 2.23 -4.54 7.61
N GLU A 53 3.48 -4.69 8.05
CA GLU A 53 4.42 -3.59 8.23
C GLU A 53 5.11 -3.29 6.89
N ILE A 54 5.45 -2.02 6.65
CA ILE A 54 6.09 -1.62 5.41
C ILE A 54 7.55 -2.11 5.35
N THR A 55 7.92 -2.73 4.24
CA THR A 55 9.30 -3.17 3.98
C THR A 55 10.14 -2.04 3.38
N GLN A 56 11.46 -2.24 3.27
CA GLN A 56 12.32 -1.30 2.57
C GLN A 56 11.90 -1.12 1.11
N ALA A 57 11.57 -2.22 0.40
CA ALA A 57 11.06 -2.15 -0.97
C ALA A 57 9.77 -1.33 -1.08
N GLY A 58 8.88 -1.41 -0.09
CA GLY A 58 7.68 -0.58 -0.03
C GLY A 58 7.99 0.91 0.15
N ARG A 59 9.00 1.23 0.97
CA ARG A 59 9.47 2.62 1.14
C ARG A 59 10.10 3.16 -0.13
N ASP A 60 10.95 2.37 -0.79
CA ASP A 60 11.61 2.76 -2.04
C ASP A 60 10.58 2.96 -3.16
N ALA A 61 9.56 2.11 -3.23
CA ALA A 61 8.45 2.25 -4.18
C ALA A 61 7.60 3.51 -3.95
N LEU A 62 7.53 4.03 -2.72
CA LEU A 62 6.89 5.33 -2.43
C LEU A 62 7.77 6.52 -2.81
N GLN A 63 9.10 6.36 -2.71
CA GLN A 63 10.09 7.40 -2.99
C GLN A 63 10.38 7.57 -4.48
N GLN A 64 10.10 6.55 -5.31
CA GLN A 64 9.96 6.71 -6.76
C GLN A 64 8.77 7.64 -7.07
N LYS A 65 8.93 8.94 -6.79
CA LYS A 65 8.28 10.05 -7.52
C LYS A 65 8.79 9.91 -8.96
N GLY A 66 7.92 9.77 -9.95
CA GLY A 66 7.29 10.95 -10.53
C GLY A 66 8.22 11.55 -11.58
N GLU A 67 8.54 10.79 -12.62
CA GLU A 67 8.90 11.32 -13.94
C GLU A 67 7.64 11.22 -14.79
N ASP A 68 6.85 12.28 -14.77
CA ASP A 68 6.00 12.78 -15.85
C ASP A 68 6.02 14.32 -15.73
#